data_AF-A0A431IDY5-F1
#
_entry.id   AF-A0A431IDY5-F1
#
_cell.length_a   1.000
_cell.length_b   1.000
_cell.length_c   1.000
_cell.angle_alpha   90.00
_cell.angle_beta   90.00
_cell.angle_gamma   90.00
#
_symmetry.space_group_name_H-M   'P 1'
#
loop_
_entity.id
_entity.type
_entity.pdbx_description
1 polymer ?
#
loop_
_entity_poly.entity_id
_entity_poly.type
_entity_poly.pdbx_seq_one_letter_code
_entity_poly.pdbx_strand_id
1 'polypeptide(L)'
;MVRKNLKQIAAFHDKTIYQFLLCGRQSGKTTLMKWKLAQCIANMPANSDIFYIGPTNQQAMDLVWDPFKDLFEYNRWKVKSHKQAQTFTFSNKRKVYVIGAEKIRRVRGHRAFHIFCDEVGFYSTPLKYVWEACEGALATVNGGLTMATTPPGKATDAYDWYLDHLSKPDWNFHSWASIDNPAISKEFIERAKANSDPRSFRQEYEASWESYEGLAYYNFDEKVHIKKQEDFNDNLPVILHFDFNVNPTTLLVGQRYQSLYSMKKEYSLKNSSTERTIEAFCEDHKDKAGRWLLKIRGDSSGRSRSSTTGYADYHYIHQALNKYGFKYQHEVPAANPPIVDRVRHVNSYLKNCNGQHKIEFDPSMADTIKDLSSQETDGRFPVDKNNLGHKADAVGYGVYWDWMKTREIKSSSILL
;
A
#
# COMPACT_ATOMS: atom_id res chain seq x y z
N MET A 1 -32.94 11.91 1.77
CA MET A 1 -32.11 12.88 2.53
C MET A 1 -30.66 12.69 2.10
N VAL A 2 -30.01 13.70 1.53
CA VAL A 2 -28.59 13.59 1.12
C VAL A 2 -27.75 13.49 2.40
N ARG A 3 -27.12 12.33 2.63
CA ARG A 3 -26.17 12.18 3.73
C ARG A 3 -24.99 13.13 3.47
N LYS A 4 -24.61 13.91 4.47
CA LYS A 4 -23.50 14.87 4.40
C LYS A 4 -22.44 14.48 5.43
N ASN A 5 -21.16 14.66 5.08
CA ASN A 5 -20.06 14.54 6.04
C ASN A 5 -19.94 15.86 6.81
N LEU A 6 -20.47 15.91 8.04
CA LEU A 6 -20.48 17.12 8.87
C LEU A 6 -19.07 17.57 9.27
N LYS A 7 -18.13 16.62 9.48
CA LYS A 7 -16.74 16.93 9.82
C LYS A 7 -16.01 17.61 8.66
N GLN A 8 -16.23 17.11 7.44
CA GLN A 8 -15.70 17.74 6.22
C GLN A 8 -16.28 19.16 6.03
N ILE A 9 -17.58 19.35 6.29
CA ILE A 9 -18.21 20.68 6.22
C ILE A 9 -17.61 21.62 7.27
N ALA A 10 -17.38 21.15 8.50
CA ALA A 10 -16.74 21.94 9.55
C ALA A 10 -15.32 22.36 9.14
N ALA A 11 -14.51 21.44 8.61
CA ALA A 11 -13.16 21.74 8.11
C ALA A 11 -13.15 22.76 6.95
N PHE A 12 -14.16 22.71 6.08
CA PHE A 12 -14.30 23.66 4.96
C PHE A 12 -14.60 25.09 5.45
N HIS A 13 -15.46 25.23 6.47
CA HIS A 13 -15.84 26.54 7.01
C HIS A 13 -14.88 27.10 8.07
N ASP A 14 -13.92 26.30 8.51
CA ASP A 14 -12.89 26.72 9.44
C ASP A 14 -11.95 27.77 8.80
N LYS A 15 -11.77 28.86 9.54
CA LYS A 15 -11.07 30.09 9.15
C LYS A 15 -9.65 30.18 9.71
N THR A 16 -9.19 29.18 10.47
CA THR A 16 -7.82 29.13 10.96
C THR A 16 -6.82 29.18 9.78
N ILE A 17 -5.71 29.88 9.98
CA ILE A 17 -4.71 30.11 8.93
C ILE A 17 -4.03 28.80 8.53
N TYR A 18 -3.77 27.90 9.47
CA TYR A 18 -3.18 26.60 9.20
C TYR A 18 -4.12 25.46 9.59
N GLN A 19 -4.28 24.51 8.68
CA GLN A 19 -5.12 23.35 8.88
C GLN A 19 -4.36 22.07 8.57
N PHE A 20 -4.64 21.04 9.36
CA PHE A 20 -4.19 19.68 9.11
C PHE A 20 -5.38 18.72 9.04
N LEU A 21 -5.54 18.06 7.90
CA LEU A 21 -6.64 17.14 7.61
C LEU A 21 -6.12 15.70 7.66
N LEU A 22 -6.45 14.98 8.72
CA LEU A 22 -6.11 13.56 8.88
C LEU A 22 -7.30 12.70 8.45
N CYS A 23 -7.26 12.10 7.27
CA CYS A 23 -8.47 11.49 6.71
C CYS A 23 -8.23 10.11 6.10
N GLY A 24 -9.25 9.26 6.13
CA GLY A 24 -9.21 7.95 5.46
C GLY A 24 -9.08 8.07 3.93
N ARG A 25 -8.77 6.97 3.26
CA ARG A 25 -8.74 6.87 1.79
C ARG A 25 -10.10 7.17 1.20
N GLN A 26 -10.14 7.86 0.06
CA GLN A 26 -11.38 8.22 -0.63
C GLN A 26 -12.40 8.97 0.25
N SER A 27 -11.97 9.57 1.38
CA SER A 27 -12.85 10.27 2.33
C SER A 27 -13.31 11.65 1.84
N GLY A 28 -12.87 12.09 0.67
CA GLY A 28 -13.20 13.41 0.09
C GLY A 28 -12.23 14.53 0.48
N LYS A 29 -11.07 14.25 1.07
CA LYS A 29 -10.06 15.27 1.42
C LYS A 29 -9.63 16.15 0.24
N THR A 30 -9.24 15.55 -0.88
CA THR A 30 -8.85 16.28 -2.11
C THR A 30 -10.03 17.06 -2.70
N THR A 31 -11.27 16.55 -2.57
CA THR A 31 -12.48 17.27 -2.98
C THR A 31 -12.69 18.54 -2.14
N LEU A 32 -12.50 18.46 -0.82
CA LEU A 32 -12.55 19.64 0.07
C LEU A 32 -11.48 20.65 -0.34
N MET A 33 -10.23 20.22 -0.55
CA MET A 33 -9.14 21.10 -0.97
C MET A 33 -9.44 21.78 -2.31
N LYS A 34 -10.04 21.06 -3.26
CA LYS A 34 -10.49 21.62 -4.54
C LYS A 34 -11.50 22.75 -4.37
N TRP A 35 -12.53 22.55 -3.54
CA TRP A 35 -13.53 23.58 -3.30
C TRP A 35 -12.98 24.75 -2.47
N LYS A 36 -12.11 24.48 -1.50
CA LYS A 36 -11.41 25.53 -0.74
C LYS A 36 -10.50 26.36 -1.65
N LEU A 37 -9.81 25.72 -2.60
CA LEU A 37 -9.03 26.40 -3.63
C LEU A 37 -9.90 27.35 -4.48
N ALA A 38 -11.11 26.95 -4.87
CA ALA A 38 -12.03 27.87 -5.55
C ALA A 38 -12.40 29.08 -4.67
N GLN A 39 -12.70 28.86 -3.38
CA GLN A 39 -12.96 29.95 -2.44
C GLN A 39 -11.75 30.89 -2.30
N CYS A 40 -10.53 30.33 -2.23
CA CYS A 40 -9.30 31.12 -2.19
C CYS A 40 -9.11 31.94 -3.47
N ILE A 41 -9.30 31.36 -4.66
CA ILE A 41 -9.19 32.08 -5.94
C ILE A 41 -10.15 33.26 -6.02
N ALA A 42 -11.38 33.09 -5.53
CA ALA A 42 -12.39 34.15 -5.52
C ALA A 42 -11.97 35.33 -4.63
N ASN A 43 -11.39 35.04 -3.47
CA ASN A 43 -11.11 36.02 -2.42
C ASN A 43 -9.66 36.57 -2.42
N MET A 44 -8.73 35.94 -3.13
CA MET A 44 -7.32 36.32 -3.02
C MET A 44 -7.02 37.68 -3.66
N PRO A 45 -6.01 38.43 -3.18
CA PRO A 45 -5.56 39.66 -3.80
C PRO A 45 -5.16 39.50 -5.28
N ALA A 46 -5.02 40.62 -5.99
CA ALA A 46 -4.33 40.60 -7.28
C ALA A 46 -2.83 40.35 -7.07
N ASN A 47 -2.17 39.72 -8.07
CA ASN A 47 -0.74 39.39 -8.01
C ASN A 47 -0.36 38.53 -6.79
N SER A 48 -1.21 37.59 -6.42
CA SER A 48 -0.90 36.52 -5.47
C SER A 48 -1.15 35.16 -6.09
N ASP A 49 -0.49 34.16 -5.53
CA ASP A 49 -0.46 32.80 -6.06
C ASP A 49 -1.10 31.80 -5.10
N ILE A 50 -1.59 30.68 -5.64
CA ILE A 50 -1.96 29.48 -4.87
C ILE A 50 -1.07 28.34 -5.32
N PHE A 51 -0.65 27.49 -4.39
CA PHE A 51 0.07 26.26 -4.70
C PHE A 51 -0.74 25.05 -4.28
N TYR A 52 -0.78 24.05 -5.15
CA TYR A 52 -1.15 22.68 -4.82
C TYR A 52 0.09 21.81 -4.92
N ILE A 53 0.38 21.08 -3.84
CA ILE A 53 1.58 20.28 -3.66
C ILE A 53 1.14 18.85 -3.40
N GLY A 54 1.62 17.89 -4.19
CA GLY A 54 1.44 16.46 -3.96
C GLY A 54 2.78 15.77 -3.68
N PRO A 55 2.77 14.43 -3.44
CA PRO A 55 4.00 13.72 -3.08
C PRO A 55 5.07 13.75 -4.17
N THR A 56 4.63 13.62 -5.43
CA THR A 56 5.47 13.85 -6.62
C THR A 56 4.75 14.76 -7.60
N ASN A 57 5.49 15.39 -8.52
CA ASN A 57 4.88 16.22 -9.56
C ASN A 57 3.91 15.42 -10.42
N GLN A 58 4.28 14.18 -10.77
CA GLN A 58 3.44 13.34 -11.61
C GLN A 58 2.13 13.02 -10.90
N GLN A 59 2.18 12.57 -9.64
CA GLN A 59 0.98 12.29 -8.85
C GLN A 59 0.11 13.52 -8.64
N ALA A 60 0.71 14.69 -8.37
CA ALA A 60 -0.05 15.93 -8.24
C ALA A 60 -0.78 16.29 -9.54
N MET A 61 -0.07 16.27 -10.67
CA MET A 61 -0.65 16.59 -11.98
C MET A 61 -1.76 15.61 -12.37
N ASP A 62 -1.54 14.30 -12.21
CA ASP A 62 -2.54 13.27 -12.54
C ASP A 62 -3.78 13.38 -11.66
N LEU A 63 -3.61 13.77 -10.40
CA LEU A 63 -4.72 13.84 -9.45
C LEU A 63 -5.61 15.08 -9.65
N VAL A 64 -5.02 16.26 -9.92
CA VAL A 64 -5.79 17.51 -9.88
C VAL A 64 -5.79 18.37 -11.13
N TRP A 65 -4.93 18.11 -12.13
CA TRP A 65 -4.83 19.00 -13.29
C TRP A 65 -6.14 19.12 -14.07
N ASP A 66 -6.72 18.00 -14.47
CA ASP A 66 -8.00 17.98 -15.18
C ASP A 66 -9.17 18.38 -14.25
N PRO A 67 -9.28 17.85 -13.01
CA PRO A 67 -10.30 18.31 -12.06
C PRO A 67 -10.29 19.81 -11.75
N PHE A 68 -9.12 20.48 -11.81
CA PHE A 68 -9.03 21.94 -11.68
C PHE A 68 -9.51 22.66 -12.93
N LYS A 69 -9.22 22.16 -14.14
CA LYS A 69 -9.83 22.73 -15.37
C LYS A 69 -11.35 22.68 -15.29
N ASP A 70 -11.91 21.52 -14.91
CA ASP A 70 -13.35 21.35 -14.78
C ASP A 70 -13.94 22.31 -13.73
N LEU A 71 -13.24 22.50 -12.61
CA LEU A 71 -13.62 23.47 -11.58
C LEU A 71 -13.62 24.90 -12.11
N PHE A 72 -12.59 25.29 -12.87
CA PHE A 72 -12.47 26.65 -13.40
C PHE A 72 -13.50 26.92 -14.49
N GLU A 73 -13.78 25.93 -15.33
CA GLU A 73 -14.85 25.98 -16.34
C GLU A 73 -16.23 26.08 -15.69
N TYR A 74 -16.49 25.26 -14.67
CA TYR A 74 -17.72 25.31 -13.88
C TYR A 74 -17.99 26.71 -13.30
N ASN A 75 -16.95 27.38 -12.81
CA ASN A 75 -17.02 28.76 -12.30
C ASN A 75 -16.96 29.84 -13.39
N ARG A 76 -16.88 29.45 -14.67
CA ARG A 76 -16.77 30.34 -15.84
C ARG A 76 -15.59 31.31 -15.76
N TRP A 77 -14.49 30.89 -15.13
CA TRP A 77 -13.28 31.70 -15.02
C TRP A 77 -12.46 31.64 -16.31
N LYS A 78 -11.97 32.81 -16.75
CA LYS A 78 -11.04 32.89 -17.90
C LYS A 78 -9.64 32.50 -17.44
N VAL A 79 -9.23 31.27 -17.79
CA VAL A 79 -7.96 30.67 -17.36
C VAL A 79 -7.17 30.16 -18.55
N LYS A 80 -5.86 30.44 -18.56
CA LYS A 80 -4.90 29.81 -19.47
C LYS A 80 -4.15 28.71 -18.73
N SER A 81 -4.21 27.49 -19.23
CA SER A 81 -3.47 26.35 -18.67
C SER A 81 -2.12 26.18 -19.36
N HIS A 82 -1.05 26.11 -18.58
CA HIS A 82 0.32 25.90 -19.05
C HIS A 82 0.85 24.58 -18.46
N LYS A 83 0.57 23.45 -19.12
CA LYS A 83 0.86 22.11 -18.57
C LYS A 83 2.35 21.89 -18.30
N GLN A 84 3.24 22.35 -19.18
CA GLN A 84 4.69 22.23 -19.01
C GLN A 84 5.22 23.07 -17.83
N ALA A 85 4.70 24.29 -17.65
CA ALA A 85 5.03 25.14 -16.50
C ALA A 85 4.32 24.68 -15.22
N GLN A 86 3.31 23.80 -15.35
CA GLN A 86 2.44 23.31 -14.30
C GLN A 86 1.70 24.45 -13.60
N THR A 87 1.13 25.36 -14.41
CA THR A 87 0.51 26.59 -13.92
C THR A 87 -0.78 26.90 -14.66
N PHE A 88 -1.75 27.44 -13.94
CA PHE A 88 -2.94 28.08 -14.48
C PHE A 88 -2.85 29.58 -14.24
N THR A 89 -3.06 30.39 -15.28
CA THR A 89 -3.00 31.86 -15.21
C THR A 89 -4.38 32.46 -15.46
N PHE A 90 -4.84 33.27 -14.52
CA PHE A 90 -6.14 33.95 -14.58
C PHE A 90 -5.98 35.37 -15.13
N SER A 91 -7.08 35.96 -15.64
CA SER A 91 -7.07 37.29 -16.29
C SER A 91 -6.57 38.44 -15.41
N ASN A 92 -6.61 38.29 -14.07
CA ASN A 92 -6.16 39.27 -13.08
C ASN A 92 -4.75 38.97 -12.53
N LYS A 93 -3.90 38.27 -13.30
CA LYS A 93 -2.52 37.88 -12.96
C LYS A 93 -2.39 36.96 -11.74
N ARG A 94 -3.52 36.46 -11.22
CA ARG A 94 -3.58 35.38 -10.24
C ARG A 94 -3.10 34.08 -10.87
N LYS A 95 -2.37 33.25 -10.11
CA LYS A 95 -1.89 31.95 -10.61
C LYS A 95 -2.17 30.82 -9.64
N VAL A 96 -2.37 29.63 -10.19
CA VAL A 96 -2.42 28.37 -9.45
C VAL A 96 -1.31 27.47 -9.98
N TYR A 97 -0.42 27.04 -9.10
CA TYR A 97 0.67 26.13 -9.40
C TYR A 97 0.32 24.73 -8.92
N VAL A 98 0.66 23.71 -9.71
CA VAL A 98 0.52 22.30 -9.33
C VAL A 98 1.91 21.68 -9.36
N ILE A 99 2.49 21.39 -8.19
CA ILE A 99 3.87 20.90 -8.08
C ILE A 99 3.94 19.67 -7.18
N GLY A 100 5.06 18.97 -7.25
CA GLY A 100 5.43 17.94 -6.29
C GLY A 100 6.33 18.48 -5.19
N ALA A 101 6.34 17.82 -4.04
CA ALA A 101 7.19 18.15 -2.89
C ALA A 101 8.69 18.18 -3.24
N GLU A 102 9.14 17.36 -4.20
CA GLU A 102 10.52 17.36 -4.68
C GLU A 102 10.93 18.67 -5.37
N LYS A 103 9.96 19.53 -5.73
CA LYS A 103 10.19 20.87 -6.30
C LYS A 103 9.77 22.00 -5.36
N ILE A 104 9.69 21.74 -4.04
CA ILE A 104 9.19 22.71 -3.05
C ILE A 104 9.93 24.06 -3.06
N ARG A 105 11.20 24.09 -3.46
CA ARG A 105 11.99 25.32 -3.61
C ARG A 105 11.32 26.35 -4.53
N ARG A 106 10.49 25.91 -5.49
CA ARG A 106 9.73 26.80 -6.39
C ARG A 106 8.72 27.68 -5.68
N VAL A 107 8.32 27.35 -4.45
CA VAL A 107 7.42 28.19 -3.65
C VAL A 107 8.14 29.44 -3.14
N ARG A 108 9.46 29.37 -2.92
CA ARG A 108 10.23 30.49 -2.37
C ARG A 108 10.24 31.69 -3.32
N GLY A 109 10.07 32.89 -2.77
CA GLY A 109 10.01 34.13 -3.54
C GLY A 109 8.65 34.42 -4.17
N HIS A 110 7.69 33.51 -4.06
CA HIS A 110 6.31 33.78 -4.45
C HIS A 110 5.54 34.46 -3.32
N ARG A 111 4.49 35.19 -3.72
CA ARG A 111 3.52 35.82 -2.82
C ARG A 111 2.28 34.93 -2.74
N ALA A 112 2.34 33.91 -1.90
CA ALA A 112 1.34 32.84 -1.83
C ALA A 112 0.18 33.21 -0.89
N PHE A 113 -1.04 33.23 -1.40
CA PHE A 113 -2.25 33.45 -0.61
C PHE A 113 -2.72 32.20 0.12
N HIS A 114 -2.63 31.04 -0.53
CA HIS A 114 -2.90 29.76 0.11
C HIS A 114 -2.05 28.66 -0.49
N ILE A 115 -1.55 27.76 0.35
CA ILE A 115 -0.81 26.57 -0.08
C ILE A 115 -1.57 25.33 0.38
N PHE A 116 -1.71 24.36 -0.51
CA PHE A 116 -2.38 23.09 -0.28
C PHE A 116 -1.33 21.98 -0.41
N CYS A 117 -1.07 21.23 0.66
CA CYS A 117 -0.17 20.08 0.64
C CYS A 117 -1.00 18.81 0.85
N ASP A 118 -1.22 18.04 -0.23
CA ASP A 118 -1.96 16.78 -0.17
C ASP A 118 -1.01 15.59 -0.02
N GLU A 119 -1.45 14.57 0.71
CA GLU A 119 -0.71 13.35 1.05
C GLU A 119 0.69 13.60 1.65
N VAL A 120 0.80 14.55 2.60
CA VAL A 120 2.08 14.95 3.23
C VAL A 120 2.85 13.80 3.87
N GLY A 121 2.16 12.76 4.34
CA GLY A 121 2.78 11.56 4.91
C GLY A 121 3.56 10.69 3.94
N PHE A 122 3.53 11.00 2.64
CA PHE A 122 4.20 10.24 1.58
C PHE A 122 5.25 11.07 0.84
N TYR A 123 5.63 12.23 1.38
CA TYR A 123 6.65 13.08 0.78
C TYR A 123 8.02 12.47 1.05
N SER A 124 8.88 12.45 0.02
CA SER A 124 10.30 12.16 0.21
C SER A 124 11.06 13.35 0.80
N THR A 125 10.43 14.54 0.78
CA THR A 125 10.99 15.77 1.32
C THR A 125 10.50 15.98 2.75
N PRO A 126 11.40 16.19 3.74
CA PRO A 126 11.01 16.40 5.13
C PRO A 126 10.04 17.56 5.32
N LEU A 127 9.02 17.39 6.16
CA LEU A 127 7.95 18.36 6.37
C LEU A 127 8.45 19.67 6.96
N LYS A 128 9.49 19.64 7.80
CA LYS A 128 10.17 20.86 8.25
C LYS A 128 10.66 21.71 7.08
N TYR A 129 11.30 21.10 6.09
CA TYR A 129 11.79 21.83 4.92
C TYR A 129 10.64 22.33 4.03
N VAL A 130 9.55 21.57 3.95
CA VAL A 130 8.33 21.99 3.26
C VAL A 130 7.73 23.22 3.92
N TRP A 131 7.61 23.20 5.24
CA TRP A 131 7.10 24.31 6.02
C TRP A 131 7.95 25.57 5.87
N GLU A 132 9.26 25.49 6.04
CA GLU A 132 10.15 26.65 5.89
C GLU A 132 10.02 27.34 4.52
N ALA A 133 9.82 26.56 3.45
CA ALA A 133 9.58 27.10 2.13
C ALA A 133 8.19 27.74 1.98
N CYS A 134 7.16 27.13 2.59
CA CYS A 134 5.78 27.62 2.54
C CYS A 134 5.58 28.88 3.39
N GLU A 135 6.00 28.84 4.65
CA GLU A 135 5.83 29.93 5.62
C GLU A 135 6.38 31.26 5.09
N GLY A 136 7.60 31.23 4.52
CA GLY A 136 8.20 32.43 3.91
C GLY A 136 7.39 33.02 2.74
N ALA A 137 6.70 32.18 1.96
CA ALA A 137 5.86 32.63 0.85
C ALA A 137 4.50 33.16 1.30
N LEU A 138 3.99 32.70 2.44
CA LEU A 138 2.70 33.11 3.03
C LEU A 138 2.78 34.46 3.74
N ALA A 139 3.96 34.84 4.24
CA ALA A 139 4.17 36.00 5.10
C ALA A 139 3.67 37.34 4.52
N THR A 140 3.78 37.54 3.21
CA THR A 140 3.49 38.84 2.56
C THR A 140 2.00 39.12 2.35
N VAL A 141 1.11 38.15 2.56
CA VAL A 141 -0.35 38.29 2.39
C VAL A 141 -1.14 37.73 3.57
N ASN A 142 -0.47 37.37 4.67
CA ASN A 142 -1.06 36.61 5.78
C ASN A 142 -1.81 35.38 5.26
N GLY A 143 -1.16 34.65 4.34
CA GLY A 143 -1.75 33.51 3.64
C GLY A 143 -1.94 32.28 4.53
N GLY A 144 -2.75 31.35 4.06
CA GLY A 144 -3.04 30.10 4.77
C GLY A 144 -2.34 28.86 4.21
N LEU A 145 -2.33 27.80 5.02
CA LEU A 145 -1.85 26.47 4.63
C LEU A 145 -2.90 25.41 4.97
N THR A 146 -3.14 24.48 4.06
CA THR A 146 -3.91 23.27 4.34
C THR A 146 -3.07 22.05 4.00
N MET A 147 -2.67 21.30 5.02
CA MET A 147 -2.04 19.99 4.89
C MET A 147 -3.11 18.90 4.99
N ALA A 148 -2.96 17.83 4.21
CA ALA A 148 -3.83 16.66 4.29
C ALA A 148 -3.02 15.37 4.16
N THR A 149 -3.41 14.31 4.87
CA THR A 149 -2.81 12.99 4.70
C THR A 149 -3.74 11.87 5.13
N THR A 150 -3.56 10.70 4.52
CA THR A 150 -3.90 9.44 5.17
C THR A 150 -2.77 9.10 6.17
N PRO A 151 -3.04 8.75 7.44
CA PRO A 151 -1.98 8.59 8.44
C PRO A 151 -0.95 7.52 8.03
N PRO A 152 0.35 7.86 7.90
CA PRO A 152 1.38 6.86 7.68
C PRO A 152 1.88 6.18 8.99
N GLY A 153 1.17 6.33 10.10
CA GLY A 153 1.53 5.67 11.37
C GLY A 153 2.57 6.44 12.19
N LYS A 154 2.82 5.97 13.42
CA LYS A 154 3.46 6.77 14.48
C LYS A 154 4.96 7.00 14.31
N ALA A 155 5.68 6.10 13.66
CA ALA A 155 7.13 6.24 13.43
C ALA A 155 7.42 7.00 12.12
N THR A 156 6.83 8.18 11.94
CA THR A 156 6.96 8.96 10.69
C THR A 156 7.03 10.45 10.94
N ASP A 157 7.72 11.16 10.05
CA ASP A 157 7.84 12.63 10.06
C ASP A 157 6.48 13.34 10.07
N ALA A 158 5.45 12.75 9.46
CA ALA A 158 4.09 13.31 9.51
C ALA A 158 3.41 13.18 10.89
N TYR A 159 3.74 12.14 11.65
CA TYR A 159 3.25 12.00 13.02
C TYR A 159 3.97 12.95 13.96
N ASP A 160 5.30 13.08 13.82
CA ASP A 160 6.11 14.03 14.60
C ASP A 160 5.63 15.46 14.32
N TRP A 161 5.44 15.82 13.04
CA TRP A 161 4.85 17.09 12.64
C TRP A 161 3.47 17.33 13.27
N TYR A 162 2.59 16.32 13.23
CA TYR A 162 1.26 16.40 13.82
C TYR A 162 1.35 16.72 15.33
N LEU A 163 2.21 16.03 16.08
CA LEU A 163 2.39 16.26 17.51
C LEU A 163 2.98 17.64 17.82
N ASP A 164 4.01 18.06 17.07
CA ASP A 164 4.69 19.34 17.26
C ASP A 164 3.76 20.55 17.04
N HIS A 165 2.68 20.38 16.26
CA HIS A 165 1.76 21.45 15.90
C HIS A 165 0.40 21.34 16.59
N LEU A 166 0.10 20.23 17.28
CA LEU A 166 -1.23 19.95 17.84
C LEU A 166 -1.70 21.01 18.84
N SER A 167 -0.78 21.60 19.60
CA SER A 167 -1.07 22.62 20.63
C SER A 167 -0.87 24.05 20.14
N LYS A 168 -0.46 24.27 18.88
CA LYS A 168 -0.18 25.61 18.36
C LYS A 168 -1.49 26.35 18.03
N PRO A 169 -1.68 27.60 18.48
CA PRO A 169 -2.96 28.31 18.39
C PRO A 169 -3.36 28.72 16.96
N ASP A 170 -2.40 28.78 16.05
CA ASP A 170 -2.54 29.09 14.63
C ASP A 170 -2.88 27.85 13.78
N TRP A 171 -2.92 26.67 14.38
CA TRP A 171 -3.27 25.41 13.74
C TRP A 171 -4.62 24.88 14.21
N ASN A 172 -5.36 24.27 13.28
CA ASN A 172 -6.53 23.46 13.60
C ASN A 172 -6.49 22.10 12.90
N PHE A 173 -6.96 21.07 13.60
CA PHE A 173 -6.85 19.68 13.18
C PHE A 173 -8.23 19.09 12.98
N HIS A 174 -8.44 18.47 11.81
CA HIS A 174 -9.69 17.82 11.48
C HIS A 174 -9.42 16.37 11.10
N SER A 175 -10.26 15.45 11.58
CA SER A 175 -10.16 14.05 11.22
C SER A 175 -11.52 13.44 10.88
N TRP A 176 -11.56 12.63 9.82
CA TRP A 176 -12.75 11.86 9.47
C TRP A 176 -12.40 10.57 8.72
N ALA A 177 -13.27 9.58 8.89
CA ALA A 177 -13.12 8.27 8.30
C ALA A 177 -13.66 8.23 6.87
N SER A 178 -13.26 7.22 6.10
CA SER A 178 -13.84 6.92 4.79
C SER A 178 -15.33 6.62 4.88
N ILE A 179 -15.78 5.95 5.96
CA ILE A 179 -17.20 5.66 6.17
C ILE A 179 -18.05 6.92 6.40
N ASP A 180 -17.43 8.04 6.77
CA ASP A 180 -18.09 9.34 6.88
C ASP A 180 -18.39 9.93 5.48
N ASN A 181 -17.77 9.41 4.41
CA ASN A 181 -18.05 9.85 3.04
C ASN A 181 -19.33 9.17 2.49
N PRO A 182 -20.42 9.93 2.25
CA PRO A 182 -21.69 9.40 1.77
C PRO A 182 -21.62 8.79 0.36
N ALA A 183 -20.57 9.10 -0.42
CA ALA A 183 -20.36 8.51 -1.74
C ALA A 183 -19.80 7.08 -1.68
N ILE A 184 -19.30 6.64 -0.52
CA ILE A 184 -18.79 5.27 -0.35
C ILE A 184 -19.94 4.34 0.04
N SER A 185 -20.15 3.31 -0.78
CA SER A 185 -21.19 2.32 -0.53
C SER A 185 -20.85 1.45 0.69
N LYS A 186 -21.88 0.98 1.41
CA LYS A 186 -21.66 0.06 2.54
C LYS A 186 -20.98 -1.22 2.08
N GLU A 187 -21.35 -1.72 0.91
CA GLU A 187 -20.78 -2.92 0.31
C GLU A 187 -19.29 -2.75 0.02
N PHE A 188 -18.85 -1.54 -0.36
CA PHE A 188 -17.42 -1.26 -0.50
C PHE A 188 -16.69 -1.36 0.84
N ILE A 189 -17.24 -0.78 1.92
CA ILE A 189 -16.64 -0.85 3.26
C ILE A 189 -16.59 -2.30 3.76
N GLU A 190 -17.66 -3.07 3.61
CA GLU A 190 -17.68 -4.47 4.02
C GLU A 190 -16.69 -5.33 3.21
N ARG A 191 -16.52 -5.05 1.91
CA ARG A 191 -15.45 -5.66 1.11
C ARG A 191 -14.06 -5.25 1.59
N ALA A 192 -13.85 -3.99 1.96
CA ALA A 192 -12.57 -3.52 2.49
C ALA A 192 -12.23 -4.26 3.79
N LYS A 193 -13.18 -4.35 4.73
CA LYS A 193 -13.06 -5.12 5.98
C LYS A 193 -12.70 -6.59 5.74
N ALA A 194 -13.37 -7.25 4.78
CA ALA A 194 -13.14 -8.65 4.48
C ALA A 194 -11.75 -8.96 3.87
N ASN A 195 -11.05 -7.94 3.38
CA ASN A 195 -9.77 -8.05 2.67
C ASN A 195 -8.61 -7.31 3.35
N SER A 196 -8.84 -6.68 4.48
CA SER A 196 -7.82 -5.95 5.22
C SER A 196 -7.75 -6.45 6.65
N ASP A 197 -6.54 -6.49 7.19
CA ASP A 197 -6.33 -6.68 8.61
C ASP A 197 -6.82 -5.47 9.41
N PRO A 198 -7.22 -5.66 10.69
CA PRO A 198 -7.74 -4.58 11.51
C PRO A 198 -6.84 -3.35 11.59
N ARG A 199 -5.51 -3.53 11.74
CA ARG A 199 -4.56 -2.41 11.85
C ARG A 199 -4.55 -1.58 10.58
N SER A 200 -4.38 -2.22 9.42
CA SER A 200 -4.40 -1.53 8.13
C SER A 200 -5.75 -0.88 7.84
N PHE A 201 -6.86 -1.50 8.26
CA PHE A 201 -8.18 -0.90 8.07
C PHE A 201 -8.37 0.38 8.91
N ARG A 202 -8.00 0.35 10.20
CA ARG A 202 -8.05 1.54 11.06
C ARG A 202 -7.22 2.69 10.49
N GLN A 203 -6.04 2.37 10.00
CA GLN A 203 -5.16 3.35 9.39
C GLN A 203 -5.73 3.93 8.08
N GLU A 204 -6.05 3.07 7.11
CA GLU A 204 -6.40 3.47 5.76
C GLU A 204 -7.84 4.00 5.66
N TYR A 205 -8.77 3.52 6.50
CA TYR A 205 -10.19 3.88 6.42
C TYR A 205 -10.71 4.65 7.63
N GLU A 206 -10.19 4.40 8.85
CA GLU A 206 -10.64 5.11 10.05
C GLU A 206 -9.76 6.32 10.41
N ALA A 207 -8.72 6.60 9.60
CA ALA A 207 -7.80 7.71 9.79
C ALA A 207 -7.04 7.66 11.14
N SER A 208 -6.69 6.46 11.59
CA SER A 208 -5.98 6.22 12.85
C SER A 208 -4.46 6.21 12.69
N TRP A 209 -3.74 6.78 13.66
CA TRP A 209 -2.29 6.64 13.81
C TRP A 209 -1.94 5.29 14.43
N GLU A 210 -1.52 4.32 13.61
CA GLU A 210 -1.12 2.99 14.07
C GLU A 210 0.40 2.90 14.34
N SER A 211 0.79 2.06 15.31
CA SER A 211 2.19 1.67 15.53
C SER A 211 2.50 0.37 14.78
N TYR A 212 3.75 0.22 14.36
CA TYR A 212 4.25 -0.96 13.67
C TYR A 212 5.31 -1.72 14.47
N GLU A 213 5.57 -1.32 15.72
CA GLU A 213 6.50 -2.04 16.60
C GLU A 213 5.99 -3.44 16.95
N GLY A 214 6.92 -4.38 17.12
CA GLY A 214 6.64 -5.77 17.49
C GLY A 214 6.88 -6.74 16.33
N LEU A 215 5.89 -7.59 16.05
CA LEU A 215 5.99 -8.64 15.04
C LEU A 215 5.49 -8.17 13.67
N ALA A 216 6.18 -8.58 12.62
CA ALA A 216 5.77 -8.35 11.23
C ALA A 216 4.40 -9.00 10.94
N TYR A 217 4.21 -10.22 11.43
CA TYR A 217 2.97 -10.99 11.30
C TYR A 217 2.18 -11.03 12.60
N TYR A 218 1.90 -9.86 13.16
CA TYR A 218 1.22 -9.67 14.43
C TYR A 218 -0.18 -10.33 14.55
N ASN A 219 -0.82 -10.71 13.44
CA ASN A 219 -2.08 -11.46 13.45
C ASN A 219 -1.88 -12.98 13.54
N PHE A 220 -0.64 -13.47 13.49
CA PHE A 220 -0.36 -14.89 13.66
C PHE A 220 -0.68 -15.31 15.09
N ASP A 221 -1.37 -16.43 15.21
CA ASP A 221 -1.82 -17.01 16.48
C ASP A 221 -1.74 -18.52 16.34
N GLU A 222 -0.88 -19.14 17.16
CA GLU A 222 -0.62 -20.57 17.14
C GLU A 222 -1.89 -21.41 17.33
N LYS A 223 -2.84 -20.95 18.16
CA LYS A 223 -4.09 -21.68 18.45
C LYS A 223 -5.07 -21.65 17.29
N VAL A 224 -4.96 -20.64 16.42
CA VAL A 224 -5.86 -20.45 15.28
C VAL A 224 -5.26 -21.05 14.01
N HIS A 225 -3.97 -20.81 13.78
CA HIS A 225 -3.33 -21.05 12.48
C HIS A 225 -2.59 -22.38 12.40
N ILE A 226 -2.20 -22.99 13.52
CA ILE A 226 -1.54 -24.30 13.52
C ILE A 226 -2.61 -25.38 13.64
N LYS A 227 -2.85 -26.10 12.55
CA LYS A 227 -3.82 -27.20 12.51
C LYS A 227 -3.27 -28.33 11.66
N LYS A 228 -3.42 -29.57 12.13
CA LYS A 228 -3.09 -30.75 11.33
C LYS A 228 -3.88 -30.68 10.02
N GLN A 229 -3.18 -30.66 8.90
CA GLN A 229 -3.81 -30.58 7.59
C GLN A 229 -4.10 -32.00 7.09
N GLU A 230 -5.22 -32.13 6.38
CA GLU A 230 -5.55 -33.34 5.63
C GLU A 230 -4.46 -33.65 4.59
N ASP A 231 -4.46 -34.86 4.05
CA ASP A 231 -3.58 -35.21 2.94
C ASP A 231 -3.86 -34.35 1.68
N PHE A 232 -2.94 -34.44 0.72
CA PHE A 232 -3.12 -33.77 -0.57
C PHE A 232 -4.36 -34.32 -1.30
N ASN A 233 -5.25 -33.43 -1.73
CA ASN A 233 -6.37 -33.78 -2.59
C ASN A 233 -5.90 -33.81 -4.05
N ASP A 234 -5.87 -35.00 -4.65
CA ASP A 234 -5.39 -35.22 -6.02
C ASP A 234 -6.16 -34.41 -7.10
N ASN A 235 -7.37 -33.94 -6.80
CA ASN A 235 -8.20 -33.17 -7.72
C ASN A 235 -7.99 -31.64 -7.65
N LEU A 236 -7.16 -31.18 -6.71
CA LEU A 236 -6.86 -29.75 -6.54
C LEU A 236 -5.41 -29.45 -6.95
N PRO A 237 -5.15 -28.28 -7.56
CA PRO A 237 -3.79 -27.88 -7.85
C PRO A 237 -2.93 -27.81 -6.59
N VAL A 238 -1.70 -28.29 -6.68
CA VAL A 238 -0.69 -28.15 -5.62
C VAL A 238 0.13 -26.89 -5.90
N ILE A 239 0.24 -26.03 -4.89
CA ILE A 239 0.88 -24.73 -5.03
C ILE A 239 2.24 -24.78 -4.35
N LEU A 240 3.27 -24.46 -5.12
CA LEU A 240 4.67 -24.41 -4.72
C LEU A 240 5.06 -22.95 -4.50
N HIS A 241 5.58 -22.64 -3.33
CA HIS A 241 5.96 -21.29 -2.91
C HIS A 241 7.46 -21.23 -2.71
N PHE A 242 8.14 -20.45 -3.55
CA PHE A 242 9.59 -20.31 -3.51
C PHE A 242 10.04 -18.96 -2.94
N ASP A 243 11.08 -19.01 -2.12
CA ASP A 243 11.96 -17.88 -1.83
C ASP A 243 13.41 -18.30 -2.05
N PHE A 244 14.16 -17.51 -2.83
CA PHE A 244 15.53 -17.83 -3.24
C PHE A 244 16.58 -17.03 -2.46
N ASN A 245 16.16 -16.21 -1.49
CA ASN A 245 16.97 -15.11 -1.02
C ASN A 245 18.12 -15.53 -0.07
N VAL A 246 18.17 -16.78 0.43
CA VAL A 246 19.31 -17.32 1.20
C VAL A 246 19.44 -18.84 1.02
N ASN A 247 20.64 -19.39 1.20
CA ASN A 247 20.88 -20.82 1.35
C ASN A 247 20.47 -21.32 2.75
N PRO A 248 19.50 -22.24 2.87
CA PRO A 248 18.90 -23.00 1.77
C PRO A 248 17.65 -22.35 1.16
N THR A 249 17.48 -22.58 -0.16
CA THR A 249 16.26 -22.27 -0.90
C THR A 249 15.04 -22.80 -0.13
N THR A 250 14.02 -21.96 0.00
CA THR A 250 12.77 -22.34 0.67
C THR A 250 11.74 -22.76 -0.37
N LEU A 251 11.15 -23.94 -0.16
CA LEU A 251 9.95 -24.38 -0.88
C LEU A 251 8.85 -24.75 0.13
N LEU A 252 7.75 -24.01 0.12
CA LEU A 252 6.55 -24.35 0.88
C LEU A 252 5.49 -24.91 -0.07
N VAL A 253 4.75 -25.91 0.39
CA VAL A 253 3.78 -26.63 -0.42
C VAL A 253 2.41 -26.59 0.25
N GLY A 254 1.40 -26.20 -0.52
CA GLY A 254 0.03 -26.11 -0.03
C GLY A 254 -1.02 -26.35 -1.10
N GLN A 255 -2.28 -26.36 -0.69
CA GLN A 255 -3.44 -26.40 -1.58
C GLN A 255 -4.47 -25.37 -1.12
N ARG A 256 -5.28 -24.91 -2.06
CA ARG A 256 -6.39 -24.01 -1.76
C ARG A 256 -7.71 -24.76 -1.80
N TYR A 257 -8.44 -24.73 -0.70
CA TYR A 257 -9.80 -25.24 -0.60
C TYR A 257 -10.76 -24.06 -0.38
N GLN A 258 -11.53 -23.72 -1.42
CA GLN A 258 -12.38 -22.53 -1.42
C GLN A 258 -11.59 -21.25 -1.05
N SER A 259 -11.89 -20.65 0.10
CA SER A 259 -11.22 -19.46 0.61
C SER A 259 -10.00 -19.76 1.48
N LEU A 260 -9.80 -21.01 1.92
CA LEU A 260 -8.75 -21.40 2.85
C LEU A 260 -7.51 -21.90 2.12
N TYR A 261 -6.36 -21.39 2.52
CA TYR A 261 -5.05 -21.84 2.09
C TYR A 261 -4.49 -22.83 3.11
N SER A 262 -4.41 -24.09 2.73
CA SER A 262 -3.87 -25.20 3.53
C SER A 262 -2.39 -25.35 3.20
N MET A 263 -1.51 -24.88 4.07
CA MET A 263 -0.06 -25.08 3.95
C MET A 263 0.31 -26.41 4.62
N LYS A 264 0.84 -27.35 3.84
CA LYS A 264 0.90 -28.77 4.22
C LYS A 264 2.31 -29.27 4.50
N LYS A 265 3.32 -28.74 3.81
CA LYS A 265 4.70 -29.24 3.90
C LYS A 265 5.70 -28.13 3.59
N GLU A 266 6.87 -28.21 4.23
CA GLU A 266 8.01 -27.35 3.94
C GLU A 266 9.23 -28.19 3.54
N TYR A 267 9.97 -27.69 2.56
CA TYR A 267 11.27 -28.19 2.12
C TYR A 267 12.27 -27.05 2.33
N SER A 268 13.05 -27.15 3.42
CA SER A 268 14.09 -26.19 3.79
C SER A 268 15.35 -26.96 4.22
N LEU A 269 15.93 -27.69 3.26
CA LEU A 269 17.04 -28.60 3.48
C LEU A 269 18.34 -27.81 3.74
N LYS A 270 18.97 -27.94 4.92
CA LYS A 270 20.22 -27.22 5.25
C LYS A 270 21.30 -27.43 4.17
N ASN A 271 22.00 -26.35 3.79
CA ASN A 271 23.06 -26.36 2.76
C ASN A 271 22.62 -26.97 1.42
N SER A 272 21.34 -26.79 1.07
CA SER A 272 20.75 -27.27 -0.19
C SER A 272 20.77 -26.20 -1.28
N SER A 273 20.62 -26.63 -2.51
CA SER A 273 20.38 -25.79 -3.68
C SER A 273 18.89 -25.82 -4.07
N THR A 274 18.49 -24.91 -4.95
CA THR A 274 17.15 -24.95 -5.56
C THR A 274 16.88 -26.30 -6.22
N GLU A 275 17.85 -26.84 -6.96
CA GLU A 275 17.76 -28.15 -7.63
C GLU A 275 17.49 -29.29 -6.62
N ARG A 276 18.29 -29.42 -5.57
CA ARG A 276 18.09 -30.46 -4.55
C ARG A 276 16.75 -30.33 -3.84
N THR A 277 16.30 -29.10 -3.61
CA THR A 277 15.04 -28.81 -2.91
C THR A 277 13.84 -29.22 -3.75
N ILE A 278 13.83 -28.89 -5.06
CA ILE A 278 12.76 -29.32 -5.95
C ILE A 278 12.82 -30.82 -6.27
N GLU A 279 14.03 -31.40 -6.39
CA GLU A 279 14.18 -32.84 -6.59
C GLU A 279 13.65 -33.65 -5.40
N ALA A 280 13.86 -33.18 -4.16
CA ALA A 280 13.28 -33.82 -2.98
C ALA A 280 11.74 -33.81 -3.01
N PHE A 281 11.13 -32.69 -3.42
CA PHE A 281 9.68 -32.62 -3.65
C PHE A 281 9.23 -33.60 -4.74
N CYS A 282 9.93 -33.62 -5.88
CA CYS A 282 9.59 -34.51 -6.98
C CYS A 282 9.68 -35.98 -6.59
N GLU A 283 10.71 -36.37 -5.83
CA GLU A 283 10.93 -37.74 -5.40
C GLU A 283 9.85 -38.19 -4.40
N ASP A 284 9.53 -37.35 -3.42
CA ASP A 284 8.47 -37.59 -2.42
C ASP A 284 7.07 -37.78 -3.05
N HIS A 285 6.85 -37.20 -4.23
CA HIS A 285 5.55 -37.17 -4.90
C HIS A 285 5.58 -37.79 -6.30
N LYS A 286 6.60 -38.59 -6.63
CA LYS A 286 6.81 -39.11 -7.99
C LYS A 286 5.63 -39.96 -8.51
N ASP A 287 4.91 -40.64 -7.63
CA ASP A 287 3.74 -41.43 -7.99
C ASP A 287 2.58 -40.55 -8.49
N LYS A 288 2.60 -39.25 -8.16
CA LYS A 288 1.60 -38.26 -8.54
C LYS A 288 1.93 -37.52 -9.84
N ALA A 289 3.09 -37.79 -10.44
CA ALA A 289 3.48 -37.26 -11.75
C ALA A 289 2.41 -37.57 -12.82
N GLY A 290 2.23 -36.64 -13.76
CA GLY A 290 1.17 -36.70 -14.79
C GLY A 290 -0.26 -36.45 -14.30
N ARG A 291 -0.55 -36.66 -13.01
CA ARG A 291 -1.86 -36.45 -12.37
C ARG A 291 -1.99 -35.05 -11.78
N TRP A 292 -1.04 -34.64 -10.95
CA TRP A 292 -1.08 -33.34 -10.30
C TRP A 292 -0.80 -32.19 -11.28
N LEU A 293 -1.58 -31.12 -11.13
CA LEU A 293 -1.26 -29.81 -11.68
C LEU A 293 -0.55 -28.99 -10.60
N LEU A 294 0.70 -28.59 -10.87
CA LEU A 294 1.47 -27.73 -9.97
C LEU A 294 1.32 -26.26 -10.37
N LYS A 295 1.31 -25.36 -9.38
CA LYS A 295 1.35 -23.91 -9.58
C LYS A 295 2.57 -23.35 -8.89
N ILE A 296 3.48 -22.79 -9.66
CA ILE A 296 4.75 -22.24 -9.17
C ILE A 296 4.53 -20.76 -8.85
N ARG A 297 4.70 -20.38 -7.60
CA ARG A 297 4.64 -19.00 -7.10
C ARG A 297 5.89 -18.72 -6.28
N GLY A 298 6.34 -17.48 -6.22
CA GLY A 298 7.51 -17.15 -5.43
C GLY A 298 8.20 -15.87 -5.83
N ASP A 299 9.41 -15.72 -5.33
CA ASP A 299 10.29 -14.59 -5.60
C ASP A 299 10.57 -14.45 -7.11
N SER A 300 10.30 -13.28 -7.67
CA SER A 300 10.56 -12.98 -9.09
C SER A 300 12.06 -12.81 -9.40
N SER A 301 12.90 -12.59 -8.40
CA SER A 301 14.35 -12.41 -8.54
C SER A 301 15.03 -13.67 -9.10
N GLY A 302 14.49 -14.86 -8.81
CA GLY A 302 14.99 -16.16 -9.28
C GLY A 302 14.89 -16.40 -10.80
N ARG A 303 14.42 -15.40 -11.57
CA ARG A 303 14.54 -15.36 -13.04
C ARG A 303 15.91 -14.90 -13.50
N SER A 304 16.64 -14.20 -12.63
CA SER A 304 17.97 -13.69 -12.93
C SER A 304 18.95 -14.84 -12.92
N ARG A 305 19.94 -14.80 -13.82
CA ARG A 305 21.03 -15.79 -13.80
C ARG A 305 21.86 -15.58 -12.55
N SER A 306 22.14 -16.67 -11.83
CA SER A 306 23.14 -16.66 -10.78
C SER A 306 24.54 -16.46 -11.38
N SER A 307 25.34 -15.59 -10.76
CA SER A 307 26.75 -15.41 -11.11
C SER A 307 27.58 -16.67 -10.82
N THR A 308 27.11 -17.55 -9.93
CA THR A 308 27.81 -18.76 -9.53
C THR A 308 27.48 -19.95 -10.43
N THR A 309 26.21 -20.14 -10.81
CA THR A 309 25.78 -21.33 -11.58
C THR A 309 25.49 -21.06 -13.06
N GLY A 310 25.35 -19.79 -13.46
CA GLY A 310 25.07 -19.39 -14.84
C GLY A 310 23.61 -19.55 -15.28
N TYR A 311 22.78 -20.24 -14.50
CA TYR A 311 21.35 -20.43 -14.74
C TYR A 311 20.49 -19.72 -13.69
N ALA A 312 19.21 -19.56 -14.00
CA ALA A 312 18.21 -18.99 -13.10
C ALA A 312 17.59 -20.10 -12.23
N ASP A 313 17.17 -19.81 -11.00
CA ASP A 313 16.57 -20.80 -10.09
C ASP A 313 15.33 -21.49 -10.70
N TYR A 314 14.48 -20.71 -11.38
CA TYR A 314 13.32 -21.28 -12.09
C TYR A 314 13.72 -22.25 -13.19
N HIS A 315 14.91 -22.12 -13.80
CA HIS A 315 15.37 -23.09 -14.79
C HIS A 315 15.49 -24.49 -14.18
N TYR A 316 16.14 -24.61 -13.01
CA TYR A 316 16.28 -25.88 -12.29
C TYR A 316 14.93 -26.46 -11.89
N ILE A 317 14.00 -25.60 -11.43
CA ILE A 317 12.63 -26.01 -11.10
C ILE A 317 11.95 -26.62 -12.34
N HIS A 318 11.97 -25.92 -13.47
CA HIS A 318 11.34 -26.41 -14.70
C HIS A 318 11.99 -27.70 -15.21
N GLN A 319 13.31 -27.80 -15.14
CA GLN A 319 14.04 -29.00 -15.55
C GLN A 319 13.65 -30.21 -14.70
N ALA A 320 13.64 -30.07 -13.37
CA ALA A 320 13.27 -31.16 -12.46
C ALA A 320 11.80 -31.58 -12.65
N LEU A 321 10.88 -30.63 -12.74
CA LEU A 321 9.46 -30.94 -12.96
C LEU A 321 9.22 -31.64 -14.30
N ASN A 322 9.89 -31.21 -15.37
CA ASN A 322 9.83 -31.86 -16.68
C ASN A 322 10.41 -33.28 -16.63
N LYS A 323 11.58 -33.47 -15.99
CA LYS A 323 12.23 -34.78 -15.81
C LYS A 323 11.32 -35.80 -15.14
N TYR A 324 10.59 -35.39 -14.10
CA TYR A 324 9.66 -36.25 -13.37
C TYR A 324 8.27 -36.34 -14.02
N GLY A 325 7.96 -35.53 -15.04
CA GLY A 325 6.68 -35.59 -15.75
C GLY A 325 5.51 -34.88 -15.07
N PHE A 326 5.78 -33.84 -14.26
CA PHE A 326 4.72 -33.02 -13.67
C PHE A 326 4.16 -31.98 -14.66
N LYS A 327 2.84 -31.77 -14.61
CA LYS A 327 2.20 -30.63 -15.30
C LYS A 327 2.29 -29.42 -14.38
N TYR A 328 2.64 -28.25 -14.90
CA TYR A 328 2.73 -27.04 -14.08
C TYR A 328 2.34 -25.75 -14.80
N GLN A 329 2.02 -24.73 -13.99
CA GLN A 329 1.80 -23.34 -14.40
C GLN A 329 2.79 -22.44 -13.66
N HIS A 330 3.47 -21.55 -14.38
CA HIS A 330 4.37 -20.55 -13.80
C HIS A 330 3.57 -19.28 -13.46
N GLU A 331 3.25 -19.10 -12.19
CA GLU A 331 2.39 -18.05 -11.63
C GLU A 331 3.23 -17.03 -10.82
N VAL A 332 4.24 -16.45 -11.45
CA VAL A 332 5.15 -15.47 -10.83
C VAL A 332 5.05 -14.12 -11.56
N PRO A 333 4.83 -13.01 -10.86
CA PRO A 333 4.79 -11.67 -11.47
C PRO A 333 6.11 -11.27 -12.14
N ALA A 334 6.08 -10.18 -12.92
CA ALA A 334 7.27 -9.60 -13.53
C ALA A 334 8.26 -9.01 -12.50
N ALA A 335 7.75 -8.52 -11.37
CA ALA A 335 8.53 -7.91 -10.30
C ALA A 335 7.94 -8.26 -8.93
N ASN A 336 8.78 -8.20 -7.89
CA ASN A 336 8.36 -8.52 -6.53
C ASN A 336 7.35 -7.49 -6.01
N PRO A 337 6.37 -7.92 -5.20
CA PRO A 337 5.53 -6.99 -4.47
C PRO A 337 6.36 -6.12 -3.52
N PRO A 338 5.96 -4.86 -3.26
CA PRO A 338 6.54 -4.08 -2.18
C PRO A 338 6.42 -4.82 -0.84
N ILE A 339 7.50 -4.83 -0.05
CA ILE A 339 7.60 -5.62 1.20
C ILE A 339 6.45 -5.31 2.17
N VAL A 340 6.20 -4.03 2.43
CA VAL A 340 5.15 -3.57 3.35
C VAL A 340 3.77 -4.04 2.89
N ASP A 341 3.51 -3.99 1.57
CA ASP A 341 2.25 -4.47 1.01
C ASP A 341 2.13 -5.99 1.12
N ARG A 342 3.20 -6.74 0.85
CA ARG A 342 3.21 -8.21 0.99
C ARG A 342 2.86 -8.62 2.42
N VAL A 343 3.55 -8.05 3.42
CA VAL A 343 3.34 -8.33 4.85
C VAL A 343 1.92 -7.97 5.29
N ARG A 344 1.38 -6.84 4.81
CA ARG A 344 -0.01 -6.44 5.04
C ARG A 344 -1.02 -7.49 4.52
N HIS A 345 -0.80 -8.03 3.32
CA HIS A 345 -1.69 -9.05 2.77
C HIS A 345 -1.62 -10.37 3.53
N VAL A 346 -0.43 -10.78 4.00
CA VAL A 346 -0.30 -11.96 4.89
C VAL A 346 -1.09 -11.73 6.17
N ASN A 347 -0.95 -10.57 6.83
CA ASN A 347 -1.73 -10.25 8.03
C ASN A 347 -3.25 -10.24 7.76
N SER A 348 -3.68 -9.86 6.56
CA SER A 348 -5.10 -9.89 6.15
C SER A 348 -5.62 -11.32 5.92
N TYR A 349 -4.73 -12.25 5.55
CA TYR A 349 -5.03 -13.68 5.46
C TYR A 349 -5.00 -14.35 6.84
N LEU A 350 -4.11 -13.92 7.74
CA LEU A 350 -4.09 -14.39 9.12
C LEU A 350 -5.34 -13.93 9.87
N LYS A 351 -5.74 -12.66 9.72
CA LYS A 351 -6.98 -12.17 10.31
C LYS A 351 -7.48 -10.92 9.60
N ASN A 352 -8.66 -11.00 9.01
CA ASN A 352 -9.34 -9.82 8.47
C ASN A 352 -10.15 -9.07 9.54
N CYS A 353 -10.74 -7.93 9.18
CA CYS A 353 -11.56 -7.13 10.11
C CYS A 353 -12.82 -7.84 10.59
N ASN A 354 -13.27 -8.89 9.88
CA ASN A 354 -14.41 -9.71 10.28
C ASN A 354 -13.98 -10.85 11.23
N GLY A 355 -12.71 -10.90 11.63
CA GLY A 355 -12.17 -11.95 12.51
C GLY A 355 -11.94 -13.29 11.83
N GLN A 356 -12.02 -13.35 10.49
CA GLN A 356 -11.83 -14.57 9.71
C GLN A 356 -10.37 -14.71 9.28
N HIS A 357 -9.83 -15.93 9.33
CA HIS A 357 -8.55 -16.30 8.73
C HIS A 357 -8.78 -17.09 7.42
N LYS A 358 -7.76 -17.08 6.56
CA LYS A 358 -7.76 -17.69 5.23
C LYS A 358 -6.50 -18.52 4.98
N ILE A 359 -5.66 -18.74 5.99
CA ILE A 359 -4.45 -19.55 5.88
C ILE A 359 -4.24 -20.35 7.15
N GLU A 360 -3.86 -21.60 7.02
CA GLU A 360 -3.51 -22.51 8.10
C GLU A 360 -2.25 -23.29 7.72
N PHE A 361 -1.51 -23.73 8.74
CA PHE A 361 -0.23 -24.42 8.60
C PHE A 361 -0.27 -25.75 9.32
N ASP A 362 0.22 -26.80 8.67
CA ASP A 362 0.44 -28.09 9.32
C ASP A 362 1.51 -27.96 10.43
N PRO A 363 1.35 -28.61 11.59
CA PRO A 363 2.32 -28.55 12.68
C PRO A 363 3.74 -29.00 12.29
N SER A 364 3.88 -29.78 11.22
CA SER A 364 5.19 -30.19 10.70
C SER A 364 5.98 -29.05 10.05
N MET A 365 5.34 -27.91 9.74
CA MET A 365 6.00 -26.74 9.15
C MET A 365 6.66 -25.84 10.20
N ALA A 366 7.49 -26.44 11.06
CA ALA A 366 8.03 -25.80 12.25
C ALA A 366 8.90 -24.57 11.93
N ASP A 367 9.69 -24.60 10.85
CA ASP A 367 10.53 -23.47 10.48
C ASP A 367 9.67 -22.30 9.97
N THR A 368 8.65 -22.58 9.16
CA THR A 368 7.70 -21.56 8.68
C THR A 368 6.90 -20.95 9.84
N ILE A 369 6.43 -21.77 10.78
CA ILE A 369 5.70 -21.32 11.96
C ILE A 369 6.58 -20.40 12.81
N LYS A 370 7.83 -20.81 13.07
CA LYS A 370 8.81 -19.99 13.82
C LYS A 370 9.10 -18.67 13.12
N ASP A 371 9.21 -18.70 11.79
CA ASP A 371 9.44 -17.50 10.98
C ASP A 371 8.31 -16.48 11.14
N LEU A 372 7.07 -16.93 10.92
CA LEU A 372 5.88 -16.10 11.07
C LEU A 372 5.67 -15.59 12.51
N SER A 373 5.93 -16.41 13.52
CA SER A 373 5.69 -16.05 14.91
C SER A 373 6.76 -15.15 15.54
N SER A 374 7.95 -15.04 14.92
CA SER A 374 9.12 -14.41 15.55
C SER A 374 9.74 -13.28 14.75
N GLN A 375 9.35 -13.04 13.49
CA GLN A 375 9.95 -11.97 12.71
C GLN A 375 9.53 -10.59 13.24
N GLU A 376 10.52 -9.82 13.72
CA GLU A 376 10.35 -8.47 14.24
C GLU A 376 10.29 -7.42 13.11
N THR A 377 9.91 -6.19 13.45
CA THR A 377 9.90 -5.03 12.55
C THR A 377 10.78 -3.89 13.06
N ASP A 378 11.41 -3.18 12.12
CA ASP A 378 11.97 -1.84 12.30
C ASP A 378 11.08 -0.84 11.53
N GLY A 379 10.31 -0.06 12.30
CA GLY A 379 9.19 0.70 11.76
C GLY A 379 8.22 -0.23 11.03
N ARG A 380 8.04 -0.01 9.72
CA ARG A 380 7.11 -0.80 8.87
C ARG A 380 7.76 -1.99 8.18
N PHE A 381 9.07 -2.12 8.26
CA PHE A 381 9.83 -3.11 7.52
C PHE A 381 10.17 -4.29 8.44
N PRO A 382 9.99 -5.54 8.00
CA PRO A 382 10.51 -6.68 8.72
C PRO A 382 12.03 -6.62 8.84
N VAL A 383 12.56 -7.03 9.98
CA VAL A 383 14.01 -7.14 10.20
C VAL A 383 14.49 -8.49 9.71
N ASP A 384 15.59 -8.49 8.95
CA ASP A 384 16.31 -9.70 8.59
C ASP A 384 17.32 -10.04 9.69
N LYS A 385 16.92 -10.94 10.59
CA LYS A 385 17.72 -11.37 11.75
C LYS A 385 17.51 -12.85 12.00
N ASN A 386 18.57 -13.54 12.40
CA ASN A 386 18.54 -14.96 12.74
C ASN A 386 18.01 -15.87 11.61
N ASN A 387 18.20 -15.48 10.34
CA ASN A 387 17.70 -16.21 9.18
C ASN A 387 16.16 -16.35 9.16
N LEU A 388 15.46 -15.38 9.77
CA LEU A 388 14.02 -15.20 9.68
C LEU A 388 13.70 -14.27 8.50
N GLY A 389 12.56 -14.51 7.86
CA GLY A 389 11.99 -13.73 6.77
C GLY A 389 11.76 -14.55 5.52
N HIS A 390 12.54 -15.60 5.28
CA HIS A 390 12.51 -16.34 4.01
C HIS A 390 11.24 -17.19 3.83
N LYS A 391 10.82 -17.91 4.86
CA LYS A 391 9.61 -18.75 4.80
C LYS A 391 8.38 -17.86 4.82
N ALA A 392 8.42 -16.81 5.64
CA ALA A 392 7.35 -15.83 5.67
C ALA A 392 7.21 -15.07 4.34
N ASP A 393 8.32 -14.79 3.65
CA ASP A 393 8.34 -14.19 2.32
C ASP A 393 7.76 -15.13 1.26
N ALA A 394 8.11 -16.43 1.29
CA ALA A 394 7.52 -17.45 0.43
C ALA A 394 5.98 -17.54 0.60
N VAL A 395 5.47 -17.49 1.84
CA VAL A 395 4.03 -17.35 2.12
C VAL A 395 3.50 -16.06 1.49
N GLY A 396 4.20 -14.94 1.70
CA GLY A 396 3.85 -13.63 1.20
C GLY A 396 3.69 -13.56 -0.31
N TYR A 397 4.60 -14.14 -1.09
CA TYR A 397 4.50 -14.16 -2.55
C TYR A 397 3.25 -14.89 -3.03
N GLY A 398 2.94 -16.05 -2.42
CA GLY A 398 1.74 -16.81 -2.76
C GLY A 398 0.44 -16.09 -2.40
N VAL A 399 0.38 -15.51 -1.20
CA VAL A 399 -0.76 -14.70 -0.74
C VAL A 399 -0.98 -13.49 -1.63
N TYR A 400 0.10 -12.79 -2.00
CA TYR A 400 0.04 -11.61 -2.85
C TYR A 400 -0.47 -11.95 -4.26
N TRP A 401 0.00 -13.06 -4.85
CA TRP A 401 -0.50 -13.53 -6.15
C TRP A 401 -2.01 -13.81 -6.13
N ASP A 402 -2.50 -14.50 -5.09
CA ASP A 402 -3.94 -14.78 -4.97
C ASP A 402 -4.77 -13.49 -4.83
N TRP A 403 -4.25 -12.51 -4.09
CA TRP A 403 -4.89 -11.20 -4.00
C TRP A 403 -4.95 -10.49 -5.37
N MET A 404 -3.85 -10.50 -6.13
CA MET A 404 -3.81 -9.92 -7.48
C MET A 404 -4.86 -10.56 -8.40
N LYS A 405 -4.89 -11.90 -8.46
CA LYS A 405 -5.82 -12.62 -9.33
C LYS A 405 -7.28 -12.43 -8.95
N THR A 406 -7.57 -12.35 -7.65
CA THR A 406 -8.92 -12.05 -7.17
C THR A 406 -9.39 -10.66 -7.62
N ARG A 407 -8.48 -9.70 -7.83
CA ARG A 407 -8.81 -8.37 -8.36
C ARG A 407 -9.07 -8.39 -9.87
N GLU A 408 -8.20 -9.05 -10.64
CA GLU A 408 -8.34 -9.14 -12.11
C GLU A 408 -9.69 -9.76 -12.51
N ILE A 409 -10.07 -10.88 -11.88
CA ILE A 409 -11.37 -11.56 -12.13
C ILE A 409 -12.55 -10.63 -11.81
N LYS A 410 -12.41 -9.76 -10.82
CA LYS A 410 -13.46 -8.81 -10.42
C LYS A 410 -13.55 -7.59 -11.31
N SER A 411 -12.43 -7.11 -11.87
CA SER A 411 -12.49 -6.06 -12.90
C SER A 411 -13.12 -6.55 -14.19
N SER A 412 -12.89 -7.81 -14.57
CA SER A 412 -13.48 -8.40 -15.79
C SER A 412 -14.97 -8.69 -15.67
N SER A 413 -15.48 -8.98 -14.46
CA SER A 413 -16.90 -9.22 -14.21
C SER A 413 -17.75 -7.96 -13.99
N ILE A 414 -17.12 -6.77 -13.95
CA ILE A 414 -17.81 -5.46 -13.95
C ILE A 414 -17.92 -4.90 -15.38
N LEU A 415 -17.23 -5.52 -16.35
CA LEU A 415 -17.22 -5.15 -17.77
C LEU A 415 -18.12 -6.05 -18.65
N LEU A 416 -18.92 -6.92 -18.04
CA LEU A 416 -20.02 -7.69 -18.63
C LEU A 416 -21.32 -7.27 -17.95
#